data_AF-A0A9X0WF75-F1
#
_entry.id   AF-A0A9X0WF75-F1
#
_cell.length_a   1.000
_cell.length_b   1.000
_cell.length_c   1.000
_cell.angle_alpha   90.00
_cell.angle_beta   90.00
_cell.angle_gamma   90.00
#
_symmetry.space_group_name_H-M   'P 1'
#
loop_
_entity.id
_entity.type
_entity.pdbx_description
1 polymer ?
#
loop_
_entity_poly.entity_id
_entity_poly.type
_entity_poly.pdbx_seq_one_letter_code
_entity_poly.pdbx_strand_id
1 'polypeptide(L)'
;MQLSISEGVVRRFEQDQRSISLYVAPKFHEMDFEYKRVIAVAFLEWNKQTHPNAEMVFFFDSRDRKRLGHYAFGNLKLDRPLR
;
A
#
# COMPACT_ATOMS: atom_id res chain seq x y z
N MET A 1 9.79 6.64 9.31
CA MET A 1 9.19 5.63 10.21
C MET A 1 8.77 4.43 9.37
N GLN A 2 9.08 3.22 9.80
CA GLN A 2 8.76 1.99 9.07
C GLN A 2 7.85 1.12 9.96
N LEU A 3 6.65 0.80 9.48
CA LEU A 3 5.72 -0.07 10.19
C LEU A 3 6.27 -1.51 10.14
N SER A 4 6.42 -2.18 11.28
CA SER A 4 6.99 -3.55 11.36
C SER A 4 6.27 -4.54 10.44
N ILE A 5 4.95 -4.40 10.27
CA ILE A 5 4.15 -5.24 9.38
C ILE A 5 4.47 -5.09 7.88
N SER A 6 5.24 -4.06 7.54
CA SER A 6 5.65 -3.75 6.17
C SER A 6 7.16 -3.91 5.95
N GLU A 7 7.87 -4.46 6.94
CA GLU A 7 9.33 -4.53 6.93
C GLU A 7 9.86 -5.30 5.70
N GLY A 8 10.74 -4.64 4.95
CA GLY A 8 11.25 -5.12 3.66
C GLY A 8 10.21 -5.22 2.53
N VAL A 9 8.91 -5.05 2.79
CA VAL A 9 7.84 -5.06 1.78
C VAL A 9 7.67 -3.67 1.18
N VAL A 10 7.46 -2.65 2.01
CA VAL A 10 7.35 -1.26 1.54
C VAL A 10 8.75 -0.65 1.52
N ARG A 11 9.19 -0.20 0.34
CA ARG A 11 10.52 0.41 0.13
C ARG A 11 10.48 1.92 0.28
N ARG A 12 9.39 2.53 -0.16
CA ARG A 12 9.13 3.96 -0.11
C ARG A 12 7.62 4.17 -0.04
N PHE A 13 7.22 5.27 0.55
CA PHE A 13 5.85 5.76 0.43
C PHE A 13 5.85 7.26 0.13
N GLU A 14 4.77 7.71 -0.47
CA GLU A 14 4.46 9.11 -0.70
C GLU A 14 3.05 9.36 -0.18
N GLN A 15 2.84 10.53 0.41
CA GLN A 15 1.56 10.91 1.00
C GLN A 15 1.06 12.17 0.30
N ASP A 16 -0.23 12.20 0.04
CA ASP A 16 -0.97 13.40 -0.29
C ASP A 16 -2.17 13.55 0.66
N GLN A 17 -2.98 14.59 0.47
CA GLN A 17 -4.10 14.90 1.36
C GLN A 17 -5.19 13.82 1.40
N ARG A 18 -5.28 12.96 0.38
CA ARG A 18 -6.37 11.98 0.21
C ARG A 18 -5.88 10.54 0.03
N SER A 19 -4.59 10.34 -0.21
CA SER A 19 -4.04 9.06 -0.61
C SER A 19 -2.60 8.83 -0.14
N ILE A 20 -2.23 7.56 -0.12
CA ILE A 20 -0.86 7.10 0.14
C ILE A 20 -0.44 6.24 -1.04
N SER A 21 0.70 6.54 -1.64
CA SER A 21 1.32 5.70 -2.65
C SER A 21 2.41 4.86 -2.00
N LEU A 22 2.26 3.54 -2.02
CA LEU A 22 3.23 2.58 -1.50
C LEU A 22 4.02 1.94 -2.64
N TYR A 23 5.35 2.11 -2.61
CA TYR A 23 6.27 1.46 -3.53
C TYR A 23 6.78 0.17 -2.90
N VAL A 24 6.31 -0.96 -3.41
CA VAL A 24 6.48 -2.28 -2.79
C VAL A 24 7.56 -3.12 -3.48
N ALA A 25 8.24 -3.94 -2.71
CA ALA A 25 9.28 -4.87 -3.14
C ALA A 25 8.68 -6.08 -3.89
N PRO A 26 9.48 -6.83 -4.67
CA PRO A 26 9.02 -8.01 -5.41
C PRO A 26 8.29 -9.05 -4.55
N LYS A 27 8.71 -9.26 -3.28
CA LYS A 27 8.04 -10.19 -2.37
C LYS A 27 6.56 -9.86 -2.13
N PHE A 28 6.12 -8.62 -2.36
CA PHE A 28 4.71 -8.26 -2.27
C PHE A 28 3.85 -9.09 -3.23
N HIS A 29 4.36 -9.43 -4.41
CA HIS A 29 3.61 -10.21 -5.41
C HIS A 29 3.20 -11.57 -4.85
N GLU A 30 4.09 -12.21 -4.09
CA GLU A 30 3.94 -13.55 -3.51
C GLU A 30 3.08 -13.61 -2.23
N MET A 31 2.76 -12.45 -1.62
CA MET A 31 1.99 -12.43 -0.36
C MET A 31 0.54 -12.85 -0.57
N ASP A 32 -0.11 -13.37 0.46
CA ASP A 32 -1.55 -13.57 0.39
C ASP A 32 -2.31 -12.24 0.31
N PHE A 33 -3.57 -12.31 -0.14
CA PHE A 33 -4.41 -11.13 -0.35
C PHE A 33 -4.71 -10.39 0.96
N GLU A 34 -4.92 -11.11 2.06
CA GLU A 34 -5.23 -10.52 3.36
C GLU A 34 -4.06 -9.72 3.91
N TYR A 35 -2.84 -10.21 3.77
CA TYR A 35 -1.64 -9.52 4.22
C TYR A 35 -1.44 -8.21 3.44
N LYS A 36 -1.68 -8.21 2.13
CA LYS A 36 -1.67 -6.99 1.32
C LYS A 36 -2.68 -5.96 1.82
N ARG A 37 -3.89 -6.42 2.18
CA ARG A 37 -4.95 -5.59 2.75
C ARG A 37 -4.52 -5.00 4.09
N VAL A 38 -3.94 -5.82 4.98
CA VAL A 38 -3.47 -5.39 6.29
C VAL A 38 -2.37 -4.31 6.18
N ILE A 39 -1.43 -4.44 5.25
CA ILE A 39 -0.44 -3.39 4.97
C ILE A 39 -1.13 -2.07 4.59
N ALA A 40 -2.09 -2.10 3.66
CA ALA A 40 -2.84 -0.91 3.27
C ALA A 40 -3.55 -0.26 4.46
N VAL A 41 -4.28 -1.05 5.26
CA VAL A 41 -4.98 -0.55 6.45
C VAL A 41 -4.02 0.09 7.43
N ALA A 42 -2.89 -0.55 7.72
CA ALA A 42 -1.91 -0.02 8.66
C ALA A 42 -1.33 1.33 8.21
N PHE A 43 -1.03 1.48 6.91
CA PHE A 43 -0.57 2.76 6.36
C PHE A 43 -1.66 3.83 6.38
N LEU A 44 -2.91 3.45 6.08
CA LEU A 44 -4.04 4.37 6.09
C LEU A 44 -4.30 4.91 7.50
N GLU A 45 -4.38 4.03 8.50
CA GLU A 45 -4.57 4.40 9.90
C GLU A 45 -3.41 5.25 10.42
N TRP A 46 -2.17 4.94 10.04
CA TRP A 46 -1.04 5.78 10.37
C TRP A 46 -1.17 7.19 9.75
N ASN A 47 -1.52 7.28 8.46
CA ASN A 47 -1.62 8.55 7.75
C ASN A 47 -2.76 9.43 8.26
N LYS A 48 -3.83 8.85 8.81
CA LYS A 48 -4.94 9.61 9.42
C LYS A 48 -4.49 10.54 10.56
N GLN A 49 -3.35 10.27 11.19
CA GLN A 49 -2.78 11.11 12.23
C GLN A 49 -2.36 12.50 11.70
N THR A 50 -1.95 12.59 10.43
CA THR A 50 -1.51 13.84 9.77
C THR A 50 -2.45 14.30 8.67
N HIS A 51 -3.09 13.36 7.98
CA HIS A 51 -4.00 13.58 6.86
C HIS A 51 -5.33 12.82 7.11
N PRO A 52 -6.25 13.39 7.93
CA PRO A 52 -7.46 12.70 8.36
C PRO A 52 -8.42 12.35 7.22
N ASN A 53 -8.31 13.03 6.06
CA ASN A 53 -9.13 12.79 4.88
C ASN A 53 -8.54 11.73 3.93
N ALA A 54 -7.49 11.03 4.34
CA ALA A 54 -6.92 9.96 3.55
C ALA A 54 -7.81 8.71 3.59
N GLU A 55 -8.23 8.26 2.42
CA GLU A 55 -9.14 7.13 2.27
C GLU A 55 -8.63 6.06 1.31
N MET A 56 -7.49 6.34 0.65
CA MET A 56 -6.95 5.50 -0.42
C MET A 56 -5.49 5.15 -0.22
N VAL A 57 -5.14 3.93 -0.58
CA VAL A 57 -3.75 3.48 -0.69
C VAL A 57 -3.54 2.91 -2.08
N PHE A 58 -2.55 3.39 -2.81
CA PHE A 58 -2.12 2.84 -4.10
C PHE A 58 -0.88 1.99 -3.92
N PHE A 59 -0.82 0.86 -4.61
CA PHE A 59 0.36 -0.01 -4.65
C PHE A 59 1.05 0.14 -6.01
N PHE A 60 2.36 0.41 -5.97
CA PHE A 60 3.23 0.49 -7.13
C PHE A 60 4.41 -0.46 -6.97
N ASP A 61 4.82 -1.14 -8.05
CA ASP A 61 6.05 -1.91 -8.03
C ASP A 61 7.24 -0.96 -7.90
N SER A 62 8.10 -1.19 -6.90
CA SER A 62 9.26 -0.33 -6.66
C SER A 62 10.29 -0.34 -7.79
N ARG A 63 10.30 -1.37 -8.66
CA ARG A 63 11.28 -1.51 -9.76
C ARG A 63 10.93 -0.65 -10.96
N ASP A 64 9.65 -0.62 -11.34
CA ASP A 64 9.20 0.00 -12.61
C ASP A 64 8.04 0.99 -12.42
N ARG A 65 7.61 1.24 -11.18
CA ARG A 65 6.52 2.15 -10.80
C ARG A 65 5.18 1.81 -11.46
N LYS A 66 4.98 0.59 -11.95
CA LYS A 66 3.67 0.16 -12.46
C LYS A 66 2.70 0.01 -11.29
N ARG A 67 1.47 0.51 -11.50
CA ARG A 67 0.37 0.32 -10.55
C ARG A 67 -0.02 -1.16 -10.48
N LEU A 68 -0.04 -1.69 -9.27
CA LEU A 68 -0.38 -3.07 -8.93
C LEU A 68 -1.82 -3.19 -8.44
N GLY A 69 -2.34 -2.14 -7.79
CA GLY A 69 -3.68 -2.13 -7.22
C GLY A 69 -3.89 -0.95 -6.28
N HIS A 70 -5.02 -0.96 -5.61
CA HIS A 70 -5.37 0.02 -4.60
C HIS A 70 -6.27 -0.57 -3.51
N TYR A 71 -6.22 0.05 -2.34
CA TYR A 71 -7.18 -0.15 -1.26
C TYR A 71 -7.97 1.14 -1.07
N ALA A 72 -9.30 1.07 -1.15
CA ALA A 72 -10.20 2.20 -0.93
C ALA A 72 -11.54 1.71 -0.38
N PHE A 73 -12.16 2.49 0.50
CA PHE A 73 -13.50 2.21 1.05
C PHE A 73 -13.66 0.77 1.59
N GLY A 74 -12.65 0.26 2.29
CA GLY A 74 -12.67 -1.08 2.86
C GLY A 74 -12.29 -2.23 1.91
N ASN A 75 -12.04 -1.94 0.63
CA ASN A 75 -11.86 -2.96 -0.41
C ASN A 75 -10.47 -2.86 -1.05
N LEU A 76 -9.77 -4.00 -1.13
CA LEU A 76 -8.54 -4.14 -1.91
C LEU A 76 -8.90 -4.60 -3.32
N LYS A 77 -8.36 -3.91 -4.34
CA LYS A 77 -8.46 -4.30 -5.74
C LYS A 77 -7.08 -4.34 -6.37
N LEU A 78 -6.72 -5.48 -6.95
CA LEU A 78 -5.49 -5.63 -7.72
C LEU A 78 -5.80 -5.39 -9.20
N ASP A 79 -5.01 -4.54 -9.86
CA ASP A 79 -5.20 -4.22 -11.28
C ASP A 79 -4.75 -5.35 -12.19
N ARG A 80 -3.92 -6.26 -11.67
CA ARG A 80 -3.31 -7.36 -12.41
C ARG A 80 -3.17 -8.58 -11.50
N PRO A 81 -3.27 -9.81 -12.05
CA PRO A 81 -2.76 -10.98 -11.36
C PRO A 81 -1.28 -10.76 -11.08
N LEU A 82 -0.91 -10.73 -9.80
CA LEU A 82 0.49 -10.67 -9.38
C LEU A 82 1.03 -12.09 -9.59
N ARG A 83 1.87 -12.27 -10.62
CA ARG A 83 2.54 -13.53 -10.94
C ARG A 83 3.92 -13.55 -10.32
#